data_AF-A0AAI8Z305-F1
#
_entry.id   AF-A0AAI8Z305-F1
#
_cell.length_a   1.000
_cell.length_b   1.000
_cell.length_c   1.000
_cell.angle_alpha   90.00
_cell.angle_beta   90.00
_cell.angle_gamma   90.00
#
_symmetry.space_group_name_H-M   'P 1'
#
loop_
_entity.id
_entity.type
_entity.pdbx_description
1 polymer ?
#
loop_
_entity_poly.entity_id
_entity_poly.type
_entity_poly.pdbx_seq_one_letter_code
_entity_poly.pdbx_strand_id
1 'polypeptide(L)'
;MTSTVREAFETKIINSLNRDCARRQRGIFLKVPQPNPTGHAAFVQFEWTPDQASTYLERGLLPHTLFTIDPESTMIPLWIFAADGSIGPRSLPELALSRLPDFRNQPALCIIDMGCDKIHGQQVALIPTEYLQPVQTSRRSLQYILLDGHTMEQFTTRAEFESLADLEARILKDELDTPGE
;
A
#
# COMPACT_ATOMS: atom_id res chain seq x y z
N MET A 1 -16.40 2.52 -11.62
CA MET A 1 -15.94 1.15 -11.95
C MET A 1 -16.88 0.13 -11.32
N THR A 2 -17.08 -1.02 -11.96
CA THR A 2 -17.75 -2.19 -11.33
C THR A 2 -16.80 -2.87 -10.34
N SER A 3 -17.31 -3.60 -9.32
CA SER A 3 -16.49 -4.27 -8.28
C SER A 3 -15.37 -5.13 -8.89
N THR A 4 -15.70 -5.89 -9.92
CA THR A 4 -14.77 -6.80 -10.61
C THR A 4 -13.60 -6.10 -11.30
N VAL A 5 -13.83 -4.91 -11.88
CA VAL A 5 -12.76 -4.13 -12.53
C VAL A 5 -11.79 -3.57 -11.49
N ARG A 6 -12.32 -3.11 -10.35
CA ARG A 6 -11.51 -2.61 -9.23
C ARG A 6 -10.68 -3.72 -8.59
N GLU A 7 -11.26 -4.87 -8.33
CA GLU A 7 -10.54 -6.02 -7.76
C GLU A 7 -9.43 -6.53 -8.67
N ALA A 8 -9.66 -6.53 -9.99
CA ALA A 8 -8.64 -6.89 -10.97
C ALA A 8 -7.48 -5.88 -10.98
N PHE A 9 -7.79 -4.59 -10.89
CA PHE A 9 -6.80 -3.52 -10.76
C PHE A 9 -5.94 -3.68 -9.50
N GLU A 10 -6.56 -3.83 -8.32
CA GLU A 10 -5.85 -4.02 -7.06
C GLU A 10 -4.94 -5.26 -7.11
N THR A 11 -5.43 -6.37 -7.67
CA THR A 11 -4.66 -7.60 -7.85
C THR A 11 -3.44 -7.40 -8.76
N LYS A 12 -3.58 -6.62 -9.83
CA LYS A 12 -2.48 -6.30 -10.74
C LYS A 12 -1.37 -5.53 -10.02
N ILE A 13 -1.73 -4.52 -9.22
CA ILE A 13 -0.77 -3.71 -8.45
C ILE A 13 -0.03 -4.57 -7.43
N ILE A 14 -0.76 -5.36 -6.63
CA ILE A 14 -0.18 -6.27 -5.64
C ILE A 14 0.80 -7.25 -6.29
N ASN A 15 0.44 -7.82 -7.45
CA ASN A 15 1.32 -8.72 -8.19
C ASN A 15 2.57 -8.02 -8.73
N SER A 16 2.45 -6.77 -9.18
CA SER A 16 3.62 -6.00 -9.61
C SER A 16 4.58 -5.77 -8.45
N LEU A 17 4.05 -5.33 -7.30
CA LEU A 17 4.82 -5.09 -6.08
C LEU A 17 5.51 -6.37 -5.59
N ASN A 18 4.80 -7.50 -5.55
CA ASN A 18 5.39 -8.77 -5.14
C ASN A 18 6.46 -9.29 -6.10
N ARG A 19 6.41 -8.95 -7.40
CA ARG A 19 7.52 -9.28 -8.32
C ARG A 19 8.77 -8.53 -7.95
N ASP A 20 8.63 -7.26 -7.56
CA ASP A 20 9.77 -6.46 -7.10
C ASP A 20 10.29 -6.95 -5.75
N CYS A 21 9.40 -7.32 -4.83
CA CYS A 21 9.78 -7.99 -3.58
C CYS A 21 10.55 -9.28 -3.82
N ALA A 22 10.06 -10.16 -4.70
CA ALA A 22 10.72 -11.43 -5.03
C ALA A 22 12.10 -11.21 -5.66
N ARG A 23 12.24 -10.22 -6.56
CA ARG A 23 13.54 -9.86 -7.16
C ARG A 23 14.55 -9.35 -6.14
N ARG A 24 14.08 -8.56 -5.17
CA ARG A 24 14.88 -8.01 -4.07
C ARG A 24 15.02 -8.98 -2.89
N GLN A 25 14.28 -10.09 -2.92
CA GLN A 25 14.12 -11.07 -1.84
C GLN A 25 13.71 -10.46 -0.50
N ARG A 26 12.92 -9.38 -0.53
CA ARG A 26 12.49 -8.65 0.68
C ARG A 26 11.06 -8.14 0.60
N GLY A 27 10.33 -8.31 1.71
CA GLY A 27 8.95 -7.86 1.92
C GLY A 27 7.93 -8.71 1.17
N ILE A 28 6.66 -8.69 1.58
CA ILE A 28 5.57 -9.37 0.86
C ILE A 28 4.28 -8.60 1.03
N PHE A 29 3.50 -8.49 -0.06
CA PHE A 29 2.17 -7.88 -0.06
C PHE A 29 1.11 -8.98 -0.14
N LEU A 30 0.24 -9.04 0.86
CA LEU A 30 -0.81 -10.05 0.99
C LEU A 30 -2.17 -9.42 0.78
N LYS A 31 -2.95 -9.93 -0.19
CA LYS A 31 -4.29 -9.40 -0.49
C LYS A 31 -5.26 -9.72 0.66
N VAL A 32 -6.06 -8.73 1.05
CA VAL A 32 -7.09 -8.87 2.08
C VAL A 32 -8.46 -9.13 1.44
N PRO A 33 -9.26 -10.10 1.94
CA PRO A 33 -10.62 -10.34 1.44
C PRO A 33 -11.48 -9.08 1.54
N GLN A 34 -12.14 -8.70 0.44
CA GLN A 34 -12.98 -7.51 0.38
C GLN A 34 -14.46 -7.82 0.64
N PRO A 35 -15.23 -6.90 1.25
CA PRO A 35 -14.79 -5.59 1.77
C PRO A 35 -14.04 -5.71 3.10
N ASN A 36 -12.96 -4.95 3.29
CA ASN A 36 -12.25 -4.88 4.56
C ASN A 36 -12.02 -3.42 5.03
N PRO A 37 -12.33 -3.07 6.28
CA PRO A 37 -12.15 -1.73 6.80
C PRO A 37 -10.68 -1.30 6.96
N THR A 38 -9.71 -2.23 6.97
CA THR A 38 -8.30 -1.91 7.16
C THR A 38 -7.55 -1.67 5.84
N GLY A 39 -8.10 -2.09 4.70
CA GLY A 39 -7.52 -1.83 3.38
C GLY A 39 -7.72 -2.95 2.37
N HIS A 40 -7.00 -2.86 1.25
CA HIS A 40 -7.03 -3.84 0.15
C HIS A 40 -5.94 -4.92 0.28
N ALA A 41 -4.85 -4.61 0.99
CA ALA A 41 -3.71 -5.51 1.21
C ALA A 41 -3.03 -5.23 2.55
N ALA A 42 -2.10 -6.09 2.93
CA ALA A 42 -1.17 -5.92 4.04
C ALA A 42 0.27 -6.09 3.53
N PHE A 43 1.22 -5.32 4.05
CA PHE A 43 2.65 -5.45 3.81
C PHE A 43 3.26 -6.06 5.04
N VAL A 44 4.13 -7.03 4.83
CA VAL A 44 4.83 -7.74 5.89
C VAL A 44 6.29 -7.80 5.53
N GLN A 45 7.20 -7.57 6.49
CA GLN A 45 8.59 -7.93 6.28
C GLN A 45 8.70 -9.43 6.12
N PHE A 46 9.37 -9.83 5.05
CA PHE A 46 9.50 -11.23 4.71
C PHE A 46 10.80 -11.40 3.93
N GLU A 47 11.58 -12.40 4.30
CA GLU A 47 12.79 -12.78 3.58
C GLU A 47 12.47 -13.95 2.65
N TRP A 48 12.60 -13.72 1.35
CA TRP A 48 12.34 -14.77 0.37
C TRP A 48 13.53 -15.70 0.27
N THR A 49 13.29 -17.00 0.24
CA THR A 49 14.32 -17.93 -0.25
C THR A 49 14.45 -17.79 -1.78
N PRO A 50 15.63 -18.12 -2.36
CA PRO A 50 15.81 -18.11 -3.81
C PRO A 50 14.76 -18.96 -4.55
N ASP A 51 14.39 -20.11 -3.98
CA ASP A 51 13.39 -21.01 -4.57
C ASP A 51 11.97 -20.42 -4.53
N GLN A 52 11.60 -19.75 -3.43
CA GLN A 52 10.32 -19.05 -3.32
C GLN A 52 10.25 -17.89 -4.31
N ALA A 53 11.31 -17.10 -4.41
CA ALA A 53 11.39 -15.99 -5.36
C ALA A 53 11.26 -16.49 -6.81
N SER A 54 11.99 -17.55 -7.18
CA SER A 54 11.90 -18.16 -8.51
C SER A 54 10.50 -18.68 -8.79
N THR A 55 9.92 -19.44 -7.86
CA THR A 55 8.57 -19.99 -7.98
C THR A 55 7.53 -18.88 -8.19
N TYR A 56 7.64 -17.77 -7.47
CA TYR A 56 6.74 -16.64 -7.65
C TYR A 56 6.93 -15.96 -9.01
N LEU A 57 8.17 -15.72 -9.44
CA LEU A 57 8.44 -15.06 -10.71
C LEU A 57 7.97 -15.88 -11.92
N GLU A 58 8.06 -17.21 -11.84
CA GLU A 58 7.65 -18.14 -12.89
C GLU A 58 6.14 -18.43 -12.87
N ARG A 59 5.57 -18.68 -11.67
CA ARG A 59 4.23 -19.25 -11.51
C ARG A 59 3.23 -18.32 -10.82
N GLY A 60 3.68 -17.21 -10.26
CA GLY A 60 2.85 -16.27 -9.50
C GLY A 60 2.37 -16.83 -8.16
N LEU A 61 3.01 -17.87 -7.62
CA LEU A 61 2.61 -18.51 -6.37
C LEU A 61 3.34 -17.87 -5.19
N LEU A 62 2.59 -17.23 -4.29
CA LEU A 62 3.14 -16.65 -3.07
C LEU A 62 3.51 -17.74 -2.06
N PRO A 63 4.59 -17.56 -1.29
CA PRO A 63 4.97 -18.51 -0.24
C PRO A 63 4.00 -18.49 0.95
N HIS A 64 3.36 -17.34 1.21
CA HIS A 64 2.42 -17.16 2.30
C HIS A 64 1.15 -16.42 1.86
N THR A 65 0.11 -16.60 2.66
CA THR A 65 -1.17 -15.88 2.62
C THR A 65 -1.38 -15.21 3.97
N LEU A 66 -2.44 -14.40 4.12
CA LEU A 66 -2.81 -13.82 5.42
C LEU A 66 -3.07 -14.89 6.51
N PHE A 67 -3.39 -16.12 6.12
CA PHE A 67 -3.68 -17.21 7.06
C PHE A 67 -2.47 -18.11 7.35
N THR A 68 -1.37 -17.94 6.61
CA THR A 68 -0.19 -18.81 6.71
C THR A 68 1.09 -18.04 6.99
N ILE A 69 1.05 -16.71 7.02
CA ILE A 69 2.13 -15.87 7.53
C ILE A 69 2.18 -15.99 9.06
N ASP A 70 3.35 -15.77 9.66
CA ASP A 70 3.51 -15.81 11.10
C ASP A 70 2.57 -14.79 11.77
N PRO A 71 1.73 -15.19 12.74
CA PRO A 71 0.82 -14.28 13.44
C PRO A 71 1.54 -13.18 14.23
N GLU A 72 2.81 -13.38 14.61
CA GLU A 72 3.62 -12.38 15.30
C GLU A 72 4.23 -11.34 14.35
N SER A 73 4.10 -11.54 13.03
CA SER A 73 4.58 -10.56 12.04
C SER A 73 3.72 -9.30 12.05
N THR A 74 4.39 -8.15 12.12
CA THR A 74 3.75 -6.85 11.95
C THR A 74 3.18 -6.71 10.54
N MET A 75 1.89 -6.40 10.45
CA MET A 75 1.18 -6.19 9.19
C MET A 75 0.86 -4.71 9.04
N ILE A 76 1.44 -4.07 8.03
CA ILE A 76 1.12 -2.69 7.69
C ILE A 76 -0.07 -2.69 6.73
N PRO A 77 -1.23 -2.13 7.08
CA PRO A 77 -2.39 -2.09 6.19
C PRO A 77 -2.12 -1.22 4.96
N LEU A 78 -2.70 -1.59 3.81
CA LEU A 78 -2.55 -0.85 2.57
C LEU A 78 -3.85 -0.51 1.90
N TRP A 79 -3.87 0.71 1.38
CA TRP A 79 -4.89 1.22 0.51
C TRP A 79 -4.32 1.41 -0.88
N ILE A 80 -5.08 1.04 -1.90
CA ILE A 80 -4.63 1.07 -3.31
C ILE A 80 -5.62 1.92 -4.08
N PHE A 81 -5.11 2.93 -4.76
CA PHE A 81 -5.88 3.90 -5.52
C PHE A 81 -5.26 4.04 -6.91
N ALA A 82 -6.11 4.12 -7.94
CA ALA A 82 -5.66 4.49 -9.27
C ALA A 82 -5.55 6.01 -9.35
N ALA A 83 -4.52 6.58 -9.98
CA ALA A 83 -4.41 8.03 -10.12
C ALA A 83 -5.50 8.68 -11.00
N ASP A 84 -6.42 7.89 -11.59
CA ASP A 84 -7.52 8.42 -12.38
C ASP A 84 -8.46 9.25 -11.48
N GLY A 85 -8.54 10.55 -11.79
CA GLY A 85 -9.27 11.51 -10.96
C GLY A 85 -8.40 12.32 -9.98
N SER A 86 -7.07 12.13 -9.97
CA SER A 86 -6.16 13.13 -9.37
C SER A 86 -6.25 14.44 -10.16
N ILE A 87 -6.58 15.54 -9.47
CA ILE A 87 -6.80 16.88 -10.09
C ILE A 87 -5.53 17.75 -10.10
N GLY A 88 -4.38 17.20 -9.68
CA GLY A 88 -3.12 17.92 -9.64
C GLY A 88 -1.99 17.13 -8.97
N PRO A 89 -0.76 17.65 -8.98
CA PRO A 89 0.46 16.94 -8.53
C PRO A 89 0.51 16.65 -7.02
N ARG A 90 -0.40 17.23 -6.22
CA ARG A 90 -0.50 17.02 -4.77
C ARG A 90 -1.84 16.41 -4.33
N SER A 91 -2.78 16.23 -5.26
CA SER A 91 -4.14 15.82 -4.95
C SER A 91 -4.33 14.35 -5.32
N LEU A 92 -4.61 13.52 -4.33
CA LEU A 92 -4.97 12.13 -4.57
C LEU A 92 -6.40 12.03 -5.13
N PRO A 93 -6.78 10.92 -5.75
CA PRO A 93 -8.16 10.68 -6.18
C PRO A 93 -9.15 10.81 -5.03
N GLU A 94 -10.36 11.30 -5.31
CA GLU A 94 -11.45 11.29 -4.34
C GLU A 94 -11.89 9.85 -4.04
N LEU A 95 -11.96 9.50 -2.76
CA LEU A 95 -12.36 8.17 -2.33
C LEU A 95 -13.85 8.13 -2.04
N ALA A 96 -14.61 7.54 -2.96
CA ALA A 96 -15.99 7.15 -2.71
C ALA A 96 -16.02 5.79 -1.97
N LEU A 97 -15.98 5.82 -0.64
CA LEU A 97 -16.06 4.62 0.20
C LEU A 97 -17.34 4.62 1.05
N SER A 98 -17.90 3.44 1.30
CA SER A 98 -19.05 3.26 2.19
C SER A 98 -18.71 3.57 3.65
N ARG A 99 -17.44 3.41 4.04
CA ARG A 99 -16.82 3.93 5.26
C ARG A 99 -15.46 4.50 4.92
N LEU A 100 -15.19 5.70 5.43
CA LEU A 100 -13.91 6.36 5.25
C LEU A 100 -12.91 5.77 6.26
N PRO A 101 -11.69 5.41 5.84
CA PRO A 101 -10.67 4.95 6.78
C PRO A 101 -10.23 6.11 7.68
N ASP A 102 -10.04 5.80 8.97
CA ASP A 102 -9.52 6.75 9.95
C ASP A 102 -8.00 6.60 10.06
N PHE A 103 -7.28 7.18 9.09
CA PHE A 103 -5.82 7.09 9.04
C PHE A 103 -5.09 7.76 10.20
N ARG A 104 -5.79 8.55 11.03
CA ARG A 104 -5.18 9.10 12.26
C ARG A 104 -4.99 8.03 13.32
N ASN A 105 -5.94 7.10 13.41
CA ASN A 105 -5.95 6.03 14.39
C ASN A 105 -5.46 4.69 13.81
N GLN A 106 -5.40 4.59 12.48
CA GLN A 106 -4.94 3.40 11.77
C GLN A 106 -3.93 3.82 10.70
N PRO A 107 -2.65 4.00 11.09
CA PRO A 107 -1.58 4.24 10.14
C PRO A 107 -1.57 3.17 9.06
N ALA A 108 -1.43 3.61 7.81
CA ALA A 108 -1.44 2.73 6.66
C ALA A 108 -0.47 3.23 5.58
N LEU A 109 -0.26 2.41 4.56
CA LEU A 109 0.41 2.82 3.35
C LEU A 109 -0.60 3.01 2.23
N CYS A 110 -0.59 4.19 1.60
CA CYS A 110 -1.36 4.46 0.41
C CYS A 110 -0.51 4.18 -0.84
N ILE A 111 -0.95 3.24 -1.66
CA ILE A 111 -0.39 2.95 -2.99
C ILE A 111 -1.19 3.72 -4.02
N ILE A 112 -0.54 4.61 -4.75
CA ILE A 112 -1.13 5.34 -5.88
C ILE A 112 -0.53 4.80 -7.16
N ASP A 113 -1.36 4.21 -8.02
CA ASP A 113 -0.94 3.83 -9.36
C ASP A 113 -0.78 5.08 -10.24
N MET A 114 0.47 5.46 -10.52
CA MET A 114 0.86 6.59 -11.35
C MET A 114 0.86 6.24 -12.84
N GLY A 115 0.50 5.01 -13.19
CA GLY A 115 0.45 4.50 -14.55
C GLY A 115 1.71 3.74 -14.95
N CYS A 116 1.80 3.41 -16.23
CA CYS A 116 2.91 2.66 -16.79
C CYS A 116 3.65 3.54 -17.81
N ASP A 117 4.96 3.68 -17.66
CA ASP A 117 5.81 4.26 -18.68
C ASP A 117 6.61 3.16 -19.41
N LYS A 118 6.99 3.40 -20.67
CA LYS A 118 7.65 2.40 -21.53
C LYS A 118 9.07 2.04 -21.10
N ILE A 119 9.69 2.82 -20.24
CA ILE A 119 11.10 2.75 -19.84
C ILE A 119 11.25 2.09 -18.46
N HIS A 120 10.38 2.44 -17.52
CA HIS A 120 10.43 2.07 -16.11
C HIS A 120 9.29 1.13 -15.69
N GLY A 121 8.32 0.85 -16.58
CA GLY A 121 7.20 -0.03 -16.29
C GLY A 121 6.12 0.64 -15.42
N GLN A 122 5.41 -0.16 -14.62
CA GLN A 122 4.37 0.33 -13.70
C GLN A 122 5.03 1.18 -12.60
N GLN A 123 4.66 2.45 -12.53
CA GLN A 123 5.08 3.35 -11.47
C GLN A 123 3.99 3.44 -10.42
N VAL A 124 4.36 3.21 -9.17
CA VAL A 124 3.46 3.45 -8.04
C VAL A 124 4.14 4.33 -7.02
N ALA A 125 3.36 5.18 -6.36
CA ALA A 125 3.80 5.93 -5.20
C ALA A 125 3.34 5.21 -3.93
N LEU A 126 4.25 5.02 -2.97
CA LEU A 126 4.01 4.38 -1.68
C LEU A 126 4.07 5.47 -0.60
N ILE A 127 2.91 6.00 -0.23
CA ILE A 127 2.79 7.19 0.62
C ILE A 127 2.30 6.77 2.01
N PRO A 128 3.11 6.92 3.06
CA PRO A 128 2.64 6.76 4.43
C PRO A 128 1.54 7.77 4.75
N THR A 129 0.49 7.35 5.47
CA THR A 129 -0.68 8.20 5.71
C THR A 129 -0.42 9.46 6.52
N GLU A 130 0.69 9.54 7.26
CA GLU A 130 1.14 10.75 7.96
C GLU A 130 1.47 11.93 7.03
N TYR A 131 1.84 11.65 5.78
CA TYR A 131 2.08 12.68 4.77
C TYR A 131 0.79 13.10 4.08
N LEU A 132 -0.36 12.57 4.50
CA LEU A 132 -1.66 12.82 3.91
C LEU A 132 -2.57 13.58 4.86
N GLN A 133 -3.13 14.68 4.35
CA GLN A 133 -4.20 15.41 5.01
C GLN A 133 -5.55 15.03 4.39
N PRO A 134 -6.53 14.56 5.18
CA PRO A 134 -7.90 14.37 4.69
C PRO A 134 -8.57 15.72 4.46
N VAL A 135 -9.18 15.88 3.30
CA VAL A 135 -10.03 17.00 2.90
C VAL A 135 -11.43 16.47 2.64
N GLN A 136 -12.40 16.90 3.44
CA GLN A 136 -13.80 16.53 3.23
C GLN A 136 -14.34 17.21 1.99
N THR A 137 -14.67 16.43 0.96
CA THR A 137 -15.26 16.93 -0.30
C THR A 137 -16.79 16.86 -0.28
N SER A 138 -17.37 15.91 0.44
CA SER A 138 -18.83 15.76 0.63
C SER A 138 -19.15 15.05 1.94
N ARG A 139 -20.43 14.91 2.32
CA ARG A 139 -20.85 14.17 3.53
C ARG A 139 -20.35 12.71 3.58
N ARG A 140 -20.03 12.11 2.43
CA ARG A 140 -19.59 10.70 2.32
C ARG A 140 -18.29 10.52 1.54
N SER A 141 -17.55 11.60 1.31
CA SER A 141 -16.32 11.57 0.52
C SER A 141 -15.19 12.30 1.22
N LEU A 142 -14.00 11.71 1.14
CA LEU A 142 -12.73 12.36 1.47
C LEU A 142 -11.84 12.33 0.24
N GLN A 143 -11.09 13.40 0.06
CA GLN A 143 -9.89 13.43 -0.77
C GLN A 143 -8.68 13.56 0.14
N TYR A 144 -7.59 12.88 -0.17
CA TYR A 144 -6.33 13.08 0.53
C TYR A 144 -5.43 14.01 -0.28
N ILE A 145 -4.78 14.96 0.40
CA ILE A 145 -3.75 15.80 -0.18
C ILE A 145 -2.42 15.56 0.52
N LEU A 146 -1.32 15.67 -0.22
CA LEU A 146 0.01 15.63 0.39
C LEU A 146 0.22 16.88 1.27
N LEU A 147 0.85 16.69 2.44
CA LEU A 147 1.28 17.79 3.30
C LEU A 147 2.26 18.72 2.58
N ASP A 148 2.29 19.98 2.98
CA ASP A 148 3.15 20.99 2.36
C ASP A 148 4.62 20.59 2.38
N GLY A 149 5.30 20.82 1.25
CA GLY A 149 6.69 20.41 1.04
C GLY A 149 6.87 19.02 0.44
N HIS A 150 5.78 18.24 0.31
CA HIS A 150 5.82 16.90 -0.27
C HIS A 150 5.24 16.81 -1.68
N THR A 151 5.80 15.92 -2.50
CA THR A 151 5.33 15.60 -3.86
C THR A 151 5.26 14.10 -4.07
N MET A 152 4.38 13.63 -4.97
CA MET A 152 4.24 12.19 -5.24
C MET A 152 5.55 11.54 -5.72
N GLU A 153 6.38 12.30 -6.43
CA GLU A 153 7.68 11.84 -6.94
C GLU A 153 8.62 11.35 -5.82
N GLN A 154 8.57 11.97 -4.64
CA GLN A 154 9.37 11.58 -3.47
C GLN A 154 9.05 10.16 -2.98
N PHE A 155 7.85 9.67 -3.27
CA PHE A 155 7.33 8.39 -2.80
C PHE A 155 7.27 7.34 -3.92
N THR A 156 7.77 7.63 -5.12
CA THR A 156 7.77 6.66 -6.23
C THR A 156 8.76 5.53 -5.95
N THR A 157 8.46 4.32 -6.45
CA THR A 157 9.19 3.03 -6.26
C THR A 157 10.71 3.02 -6.51
N ARG A 158 11.30 4.14 -6.92
CA ARG A 158 12.75 4.32 -7.06
C ARG A 158 13.41 4.87 -5.78
N ALA A 159 12.65 5.48 -4.88
CA ALA A 159 13.05 5.85 -3.52
C ALA A 159 12.53 4.76 -2.56
N GLU A 160 13.44 4.01 -1.95
CA GLU A 160 13.28 2.58 -1.72
C GLU A 160 12.42 2.18 -0.50
N PHE A 161 12.15 0.87 -0.45
CA PHE A 161 11.71 0.06 0.68
C PHE A 161 12.47 0.31 2.01
N GLU A 162 13.55 1.10 2.01
CA GLU A 162 14.18 1.65 3.22
C GLU A 162 13.17 2.48 4.03
N SER A 163 12.33 3.27 3.34
CA SER A 163 11.21 4.00 3.97
C SER A 163 10.13 3.09 4.58
N LEU A 164 10.01 1.83 4.12
CA LEU A 164 9.06 0.86 4.66
C LEU A 164 9.57 0.20 5.95
N ALA A 165 10.89 0.00 6.06
CA ALA A 165 11.51 -0.42 7.31
C ALA A 165 11.45 0.70 8.37
N ASP A 166 11.66 1.96 7.95
CA ASP A 166 11.46 3.12 8.83
C ASP A 166 9.98 3.29 9.24
N LEU A 167 9.05 3.05 8.31
CA LEU A 167 7.61 3.09 8.59
C LEU A 167 7.21 2.00 9.59
N GLU A 168 7.69 0.78 9.41
CA GLU A 168 7.46 -0.33 10.34
C GLU A 168 8.06 -0.06 11.71
N ALA A 169 9.32 0.38 11.78
CA ALA A 169 9.97 0.73 13.04
C ALA A 169 9.21 1.81 13.82
N ARG A 170 8.48 2.68 13.11
CA ARG A 170 7.66 3.74 13.70
C ARG A 170 6.27 3.25 14.10
N ILE A 171 5.62 2.43 13.30
CA ILE A 171 4.36 1.76 13.69
C ILE A 171 4.57 0.93 14.95
N LEU A 172 5.65 0.14 14.99
CA LEU A 172 6.05 -0.64 16.16
C LEU A 172 6.37 0.24 17.38
N LYS A 173 6.99 1.40 17.18
CA LYS A 173 7.29 2.33 18.26
C LYS A 173 6.03 2.95 18.87
N ASP A 174 5.06 3.35 18.04
CA ASP A 174 3.80 3.92 18.52
C ASP A 174 2.94 2.87 19.27
N GLU A 175 2.99 1.59 18.86
CA GLU A 175 2.36 0.49 19.60
C GLU A 175 3.00 0.25 20.99
N LEU A 176 4.32 0.46 21.11
CA LEU A 176 5.06 0.32 22.38
C LEU A 176 4.91 1.53 23.32
N ASP A 177 4.70 2.73 22.77
CA ASP A 177 4.53 3.98 23.53
C ASP A 177 3.07 4.26 23.91
N THR A 178 2.11 3.42 23.50
CA THR A 178 0.72 3.48 23.97
C THR A 178 0.65 2.89 25.38
N PRO A 179 0.42 3.68 26.45
CA PRO A 179 0.24 3.12 27.79
C PRO A 179 -1.03 2.29 27.74
N GLY A 180 -0.94 1.01 28.11
CA GLY A 180 -2.12 0.17 28.28
C GLY A 180 -3.09 0.84 29.24
N GLU A 181 -4.24 1.28 28.70
CA GLU A 181 -5.43 1.60 29.48
C GLU A 181 -6.20 0.32 29.84
#